data_AF-A0A7W9QM13-F1
#
_entry.id   AF-A0A7W9QM13-F1
#
_cell.length_a   1.000
_cell.length_b   1.000
_cell.length_c   1.000
_cell.angle_alpha   90.00
_cell.angle_beta   90.00
_cell.angle_gamma   90.00
#
_symmetry.space_group_name_H-M   'P 1'
#
loop_
_entity.id
_entity.type
_entity.pdbx_description
1 polymer ?
#
loop_
_entity_poly.entity_id
_entity_poly.type
_entity_poly.pdbx_seq_one_letter_code
_entity_poly.pdbx_strand_id
1 'polypeptide(L)'
;MTLHHIQRGGGGKEMTMGMYQKKIVDLGILVIATFTSLGAMAKEPPYSLGGRVYNTVENGWLTYECSPPERDLLTCDFVQISIRQRLSAADAAKRLAKETQDWPDALAKEMKTTPEKIYESSDWKGLCDMAQQGLAALSGSPSTDEMQKAVSRMSPIARRDFAAQMSAMNQACKTRKLDYVKQFMALGIDVEQRTCQISTNPFRQVFKAVYASDGTFNSWNVADTTPTGDCGTINLSRLVPVPEKSGGNPYFWRYMARKVITNPESSMLLMQCKDLDEREYLYDWKKQNIALHCDYIEDGL
;
A
#
# COMPACT_ATOMS: atom_id res chain seq x y z
N MET A 1 -39.78 7.02 -9.32
CA MET A 1 -40.69 5.90 -9.61
C MET A 1 -40.94 5.20 -8.29
N THR A 2 -42.13 5.45 -7.74
CA THR A 2 -42.54 5.11 -6.38
C THR A 2 -43.21 3.75 -6.38
N LEU A 3 -42.90 2.85 -5.45
CA LEU A 3 -43.73 1.67 -5.20
C LEU A 3 -43.89 1.44 -3.69
N HIS A 4 -45.16 1.51 -3.32
CA HIS A 4 -45.75 1.38 -1.99
C HIS A 4 -46.26 -0.07 -1.80
N HIS A 5 -46.18 -0.55 -0.55
CA HIS A 5 -47.22 -1.30 0.20
C HIS A 5 -47.80 -2.65 -0.31
N ILE A 6 -47.78 -3.71 0.54
CA ILE A 6 -48.95 -4.32 1.28
C ILE A 6 -49.51 -5.56 0.54
N GLN A 7 -50.03 -6.68 1.08
CA GLN A 7 -50.47 -7.14 2.41
C GLN A 7 -50.52 -8.69 2.47
N ARG A 8 -50.75 -9.18 3.70
CA ARG A 8 -51.16 -10.53 4.16
C ARG A 8 -52.47 -11.10 3.57
N GLY A 9 -52.61 -12.43 3.70
CA GLY A 9 -53.85 -13.20 3.87
C GLY A 9 -53.67 -14.63 3.34
N GLY A 10 -54.13 -15.74 3.93
CA GLY A 10 -55.01 -16.03 5.07
C GLY A 10 -55.62 -17.44 4.84
N GLY A 11 -55.96 -18.17 5.93
CA GLY A 11 -56.82 -19.36 5.97
C GLY A 11 -56.22 -20.66 5.39
N GLY A 12 -56.24 -21.83 6.05
CA GLY A 12 -57.20 -22.39 6.99
C GLY A 12 -58.03 -23.47 6.30
N LYS A 13 -57.83 -24.75 6.65
CA LYS A 13 -58.88 -25.78 6.75
C LYS A 13 -58.35 -27.12 7.27
N GLU A 14 -59.02 -27.59 8.32
CA GLU A 14 -59.02 -28.94 8.86
C GLU A 14 -59.59 -29.95 7.86
N MET A 15 -59.18 -31.22 7.98
CA MET A 15 -60.09 -32.35 7.80
C MET A 15 -59.65 -33.57 8.61
N THR A 16 -60.67 -34.23 9.14
CA THR A 16 -60.73 -35.18 10.24
C THR A 16 -60.60 -36.66 9.85
N MET A 17 -60.20 -37.44 10.86
CA MET A 17 -60.64 -38.80 11.22
C MET A 17 -60.34 -40.02 10.31
N GLY A 18 -59.69 -41.00 10.94
CA GLY A 18 -59.68 -42.39 10.52
C GLY A 18 -59.12 -43.28 11.63
N MET A 19 -59.94 -43.60 12.64
CA MET A 19 -59.68 -44.65 13.63
C MET A 19 -59.66 -46.03 12.94
N TYR A 20 -58.65 -46.85 13.19
CA TYR A 20 -58.81 -48.31 13.28
C TYR A 20 -57.80 -48.90 14.27
N GLN A 21 -58.31 -49.35 15.42
CA GLN A 21 -57.59 -50.17 16.38
C GLN A 21 -57.47 -51.60 15.83
N LYS A 22 -56.26 -52.17 15.87
CA LYS A 22 -56.07 -53.62 15.92
C LYS A 22 -54.90 -53.95 16.83
N LYS A 23 -55.22 -54.57 17.96
CA LYS A 23 -54.26 -55.21 18.87
C LYS A 23 -53.65 -56.43 18.16
N ILE A 24 -52.33 -56.50 18.09
CA ILE A 24 -51.60 -57.77 18.02
C ILE A 24 -50.45 -57.64 19.02
N VAL A 25 -50.44 -58.59 19.95
CA VAL A 25 -49.40 -58.85 20.94
C VAL A 25 -48.34 -59.65 20.20
N ASP A 26 -47.11 -59.15 20.11
CA ASP A 26 -45.96 -60.00 19.83
C ASP A 26 -44.70 -59.46 20.50
N LEU A 27 -44.08 -60.34 21.28
CA LEU A 27 -42.79 -60.19 21.94
C LEU A 27 -41.70 -60.06 20.87
N GLY A 28 -41.19 -58.84 20.66
CA GLY A 28 -40.03 -58.57 19.83
C GLY A 28 -38.96 -57.86 20.65
N ILE A 29 -37.81 -58.52 20.83
CA ILE A 29 -36.61 -57.92 21.40
C ILE A 29 -36.22 -56.72 20.53
N LEU A 30 -36.48 -55.51 21.03
CA LEU A 30 -36.09 -54.26 20.40
C LEU A 30 -34.60 -54.03 20.65
N VAL A 31 -33.74 -54.45 19.72
CA VAL A 31 -32.36 -53.97 19.64
C VAL A 31 -32.43 -52.51 19.16
N ILE A 32 -32.47 -51.58 20.11
CA ILE A 32 -32.27 -50.16 19.81
C ILE A 32 -30.79 -50.00 19.46
N ALA A 33 -30.46 -50.12 18.16
CA ALA A 33 -29.21 -49.59 17.64
C ALA A 33 -29.31 -48.06 17.74
N THR A 34 -28.89 -47.51 18.87
CA THR A 34 -28.58 -46.08 18.98
C THR A 34 -27.42 -45.80 18.03
N PHE A 35 -27.74 -45.42 16.80
CA PHE A 35 -26.82 -44.69 15.95
C PHE A 35 -26.58 -43.34 16.63
N THR A 36 -25.64 -43.31 17.56
CA THR A 36 -24.93 -42.08 17.91
C THR A 36 -24.13 -41.72 16.67
N SER A 37 -24.75 -40.98 15.75
CA SER A 37 -24.02 -40.18 14.79
C SER A 37 -23.22 -39.17 15.60
N LEU A 38 -22.00 -39.57 16.00
CA LEU A 38 -20.91 -38.66 16.28
C LEU A 38 -20.57 -37.98 14.95
N GLY A 39 -21.46 -37.08 14.52
CA GLY A 39 -21.11 -36.04 13.60
C GLY A 39 -20.10 -35.17 14.33
N ALA A 40 -18.82 -35.53 14.23
CA ALA A 40 -17.75 -34.58 14.40
C ALA A 40 -17.98 -33.52 13.32
N MET A 41 -18.80 -32.52 13.64
CA MET A 41 -18.83 -31.27 12.89
C MET A 41 -17.39 -30.75 12.99
N ALA A 42 -16.61 -30.96 11.93
CA ALA A 42 -15.31 -30.33 11.80
C ALA A 42 -15.58 -28.84 11.96
N LYS A 43 -15.17 -28.29 13.10
CA LYS A 43 -15.40 -26.89 13.42
C LYS A 43 -14.66 -26.10 12.36
N GLU A 44 -15.41 -25.35 11.54
CA GLU A 44 -14.82 -24.56 10.47
C GLU A 44 -13.67 -23.71 11.04
N PRO A 45 -12.50 -23.70 10.38
CA PRO A 45 -11.38 -22.90 10.84
C PRO A 45 -11.77 -21.42 10.93
N PRO A 46 -11.39 -20.70 11.99
CA PRO A 46 -11.75 -19.30 12.16
C PRO A 46 -11.20 -18.47 10.99
N TYR A 47 -11.97 -17.47 10.54
CA TYR A 47 -11.59 -16.54 9.49
C TYR A 47 -12.17 -15.15 9.75
N SER A 48 -11.70 -14.14 9.01
CA SER A 48 -12.35 -12.82 8.93
C SER A 48 -12.76 -12.54 7.50
N LEU A 49 -13.96 -11.97 7.32
CA LEU A 49 -14.44 -11.50 6.01
C LEU A 49 -13.63 -10.32 5.48
N GLY A 50 -12.98 -9.57 6.36
CA GLY A 50 -12.06 -8.51 5.96
C GLY A 50 -11.40 -7.83 7.13
N GLY A 51 -10.49 -6.92 6.84
CA GLY A 51 -9.78 -6.19 7.87
C GLY A 51 -8.70 -5.28 7.32
N ARG A 52 -8.01 -4.60 8.24
CA ARG A 52 -6.83 -3.79 7.96
C ARG A 52 -5.72 -4.17 8.92
N VAL A 53 -4.52 -4.34 8.39
CA VAL A 53 -3.30 -4.62 9.15
C VAL A 53 -2.20 -3.67 8.71
N TYR A 54 -1.40 -3.18 9.65
CA TYR A 54 -0.41 -2.12 9.47
C TYR A 54 0.99 -2.71 9.47
N ASN A 55 1.81 -2.34 8.49
CA ASN A 55 3.20 -2.76 8.47
C ASN A 55 3.90 -2.20 9.72
N THR A 56 4.71 -3.03 10.37
CA THR A 56 5.38 -2.70 11.65
C THR A 56 6.78 -2.10 11.48
N VAL A 57 7.27 -2.04 10.24
CA VAL A 57 8.60 -1.52 9.88
C VAL A 57 8.47 -0.39 8.88
N GLU A 58 7.70 -0.62 7.82
CA GLU A 58 7.50 0.34 6.74
C GLU A 58 6.19 1.11 6.93
N ASN A 59 6.11 2.25 6.25
CA ASN A 59 4.89 3.05 6.25
C ASN A 59 3.90 2.46 5.26
N GLY A 60 2.79 1.95 5.78
CA GLY A 60 1.77 1.37 4.93
C GLY A 60 0.83 0.45 5.69
N TRP A 61 -0.15 -0.06 4.96
CA TRP A 61 -1.08 -1.04 5.48
C TRP A 61 -1.57 -1.95 4.35
N LEU A 62 -2.11 -3.09 4.74
CA LEU A 62 -2.89 -3.96 3.89
C LEU A 62 -4.35 -3.86 4.32
N THR A 63 -5.23 -3.67 3.35
CA THR A 63 -6.64 -4.04 3.51
C THR A 63 -6.86 -5.36 2.83
N TYR A 64 -7.68 -6.21 3.43
CA TYR A 64 -8.01 -7.51 2.85
C TYR A 64 -9.50 -7.81 3.00
N GLU A 65 -10.01 -8.58 2.05
CA GLU A 65 -11.36 -9.14 2.06
C GLU A 65 -11.25 -10.62 1.69
N CYS A 66 -11.95 -11.49 2.41
CA CYS A 66 -11.89 -12.93 2.18
C CYS A 66 -13.27 -13.53 1.97
N SER A 67 -13.33 -14.51 1.07
CA SER A 67 -14.51 -15.38 0.93
C SER A 67 -14.57 -16.40 2.06
N PRO A 68 -15.77 -16.87 2.46
CA PRO A 68 -15.89 -18.00 3.39
C PRO A 68 -15.03 -19.20 2.96
N PRO A 69 -14.36 -19.89 3.89
CA PRO A 69 -13.50 -21.01 3.53
C PRO A 69 -14.27 -22.15 2.86
N GLU A 70 -13.69 -22.73 1.81
CA GLU A 70 -14.20 -23.93 1.16
C GLU A 70 -13.13 -25.03 1.21
N ARG A 71 -13.45 -26.18 1.82
CA ARG A 71 -12.53 -27.34 1.92
C ARG A 71 -11.13 -26.97 2.46
N ASP A 72 -11.09 -26.27 3.59
CA ASP A 72 -9.86 -25.77 4.23
C ASP A 72 -9.04 -24.80 3.37
N LEU A 73 -9.66 -24.15 2.37
CA LEU A 73 -9.05 -23.08 1.59
C LEU A 73 -9.73 -21.74 1.86
N LEU A 74 -8.93 -20.73 2.20
CA LEU A 74 -9.37 -19.35 2.38
C LEU A 74 -8.82 -18.51 1.23
N THR A 75 -9.70 -17.88 0.44
CA THR A 75 -9.29 -16.97 -0.63
C THR A 75 -9.48 -15.54 -0.17
N CYS A 76 -8.44 -14.72 -0.31
CA CYS A 76 -8.49 -13.31 0.05
C CYS A 76 -7.94 -12.42 -1.06
N ASP A 77 -8.61 -11.29 -1.25
CA ASP A 77 -8.16 -10.16 -2.06
C ASP A 77 -7.55 -9.11 -1.15
N PHE A 78 -6.33 -8.68 -1.48
CA PHE A 78 -5.56 -7.70 -0.73
C PHE A 78 -5.36 -6.44 -1.57
N VAL A 79 -5.28 -5.31 -0.86
CA VAL A 79 -4.77 -4.04 -1.40
C VAL A 79 -3.68 -3.57 -0.45
N GLN A 80 -2.44 -3.60 -0.92
CA GLN A 80 -1.30 -3.02 -0.22
C GLN A 80 -1.19 -1.55 -0.55
N ILE A 81 -1.13 -0.72 0.49
CA ILE A 81 -0.80 0.69 0.38
C ILE A 81 0.55 0.88 1.05
N SER A 82 1.52 1.38 0.29
CA SER A 82 2.85 1.75 0.80
C SER A 82 3.02 3.26 0.63
N ILE A 83 3.54 3.91 1.66
CA ILE A 83 3.85 5.33 1.67
C ILE A 83 5.36 5.45 1.88
N ARG A 84 6.06 6.13 0.98
CA ARG A 84 7.50 6.37 1.14
C ARG A 84 7.83 7.81 0.83
N GLN A 85 8.86 8.35 1.47
CA GLN A 85 9.43 9.60 0.99
C GLN A 85 9.97 9.41 -0.43
N ARG A 86 9.73 10.37 -1.31
CA ARG A 86 10.23 10.37 -2.68
C ARG A 86 11.76 10.36 -2.71
N LEU A 87 12.38 11.03 -1.74
CA LEU A 87 13.83 11.07 -1.60
C LEU A 87 14.24 10.97 -0.13
N SER A 88 15.13 10.03 0.18
CA SER A 88 15.66 9.89 1.55
C SER A 88 16.63 11.03 1.89
N ALA A 89 16.84 11.29 3.18
CA ALA A 89 17.82 12.29 3.62
C ALA A 89 19.23 11.99 3.11
N ALA A 90 19.64 10.71 3.15
CA ALA A 90 20.93 10.27 2.67
C ALA A 90 21.08 10.43 1.15
N ASP A 91 20.04 10.10 0.39
CA ASP A 91 20.09 10.17 -1.08
C ASP A 91 20.01 11.61 -1.59
N ALA A 92 19.27 12.48 -0.90
CA ALA A 92 19.28 13.91 -1.19
C ALA A 92 20.65 14.54 -0.99
N ALA A 93 21.33 14.23 0.11
CA ALA A 93 22.69 14.73 0.36
C ALA A 93 23.66 14.27 -0.73
N LYS A 94 23.59 12.98 -1.12
CA LYS A 94 24.37 12.43 -2.23
C LYS A 94 24.04 13.09 -3.56
N ARG A 95 22.76 13.32 -3.85
CA ARG A 95 22.29 13.94 -5.10
C ARG A 95 22.78 15.38 -5.19
N LEU A 96 22.60 16.19 -4.15
CA LEU A 96 23.08 17.56 -4.13
C LEU A 96 24.60 17.64 -4.29
N ALA A 97 25.36 16.78 -3.59
CA ALA A 97 26.80 16.72 -3.74
C ALA A 97 27.23 16.35 -5.18
N LYS A 98 26.55 15.37 -5.78
CA LYS A 98 26.82 14.92 -7.16
C LYS A 98 26.47 15.99 -8.20
N GLU A 99 25.30 16.63 -8.09
CA GLU A 99 24.85 17.66 -9.04
C GLU A 99 25.67 18.96 -8.92
N THR A 100 26.26 19.22 -7.75
CA THR A 100 27.11 20.40 -7.53
C THR A 100 28.60 20.13 -7.72
N GLN A 101 28.99 18.89 -8.01
CA GLN A 101 30.36 18.53 -8.36
C GLN A 101 30.70 19.05 -9.77
N ASP A 102 31.79 19.80 -9.90
CA ASP A 102 32.29 20.36 -11.17
C ASP A 102 31.21 21.13 -11.97
N TRP A 103 30.30 21.74 -11.22
CA TRP A 103 29.04 22.18 -11.81
C TRP A 103 29.11 23.39 -12.75
N PRO A 104 30.14 24.27 -12.78
CA PRO A 104 30.21 25.26 -13.86
C PRO A 104 30.34 24.55 -15.21
N ASP A 105 31.12 23.47 -15.28
CA ASP A 105 31.30 22.68 -16.49
C ASP A 105 30.04 21.88 -16.83
N ALA A 106 29.39 21.27 -15.83
CA ALA A 106 28.15 20.55 -16.03
C ALA A 106 27.01 21.48 -16.54
N LEU A 107 26.86 22.65 -15.92
CA LEU A 107 25.86 23.64 -16.29
C LEU A 107 26.13 24.22 -17.68
N ALA A 108 27.40 24.53 -17.99
CA ALA A 108 27.80 24.98 -19.32
C ALA A 108 27.47 23.93 -20.39
N LYS A 109 27.75 22.64 -20.11
CA LYS A 109 27.41 21.54 -21.01
C LYS A 109 25.90 21.41 -21.23
N GLU A 110 25.10 21.50 -20.16
CA GLU A 110 23.64 21.42 -20.24
C GLU A 110 23.06 22.59 -21.06
N MET A 111 23.55 23.80 -20.82
CA MET A 111 23.17 25.03 -21.53
C MET A 111 23.86 25.18 -22.90
N LYS A 112 24.61 24.16 -23.34
CA LYS A 112 25.32 24.12 -24.63
C LYS A 112 26.20 25.37 -24.86
N THR A 113 26.93 25.77 -23.82
CA THR A 113 27.80 26.95 -23.78
C THR A 113 29.15 26.61 -23.13
N THR A 114 29.99 27.61 -22.87
CA THR A 114 31.23 27.47 -22.09
C THR A 114 31.02 28.04 -20.68
N PRO A 115 31.82 27.61 -19.67
CA PRO A 115 31.68 28.11 -18.29
C PRO A 115 31.68 29.64 -18.18
N GLU A 116 32.48 30.32 -19.01
CA GLU A 116 32.60 31.77 -19.03
C GLU A 116 31.36 32.47 -19.62
N LYS A 117 30.59 31.76 -20.45
CA LYS A 117 29.45 32.28 -21.21
C LYS A 117 28.10 31.78 -20.69
N ILE A 118 28.04 31.13 -19.54
CA ILE A 118 26.80 30.65 -18.92
C ILE A 118 25.76 31.79 -18.85
N TYR A 119 26.17 32.94 -18.32
CA TYR A 119 25.29 34.09 -18.09
C TYR A 119 24.81 34.80 -19.36
N GLU A 120 25.44 34.51 -20.51
CA GLU A 120 25.10 35.10 -21.80
C GLU A 120 24.14 34.21 -22.61
N SER A 121 24.01 32.95 -22.21
CA SER A 121 23.20 31.95 -22.90
C SER A 121 21.71 32.30 -22.89
N SER A 122 20.99 31.83 -23.91
CA SER A 122 19.53 31.94 -23.98
C SER A 122 18.86 31.23 -22.81
N ASP A 123 19.42 30.10 -22.39
CA ASP A 123 18.86 29.26 -21.32
C ASP A 123 18.96 29.99 -19.98
N TRP A 124 20.09 30.64 -19.70
CA TRP A 124 20.23 31.49 -18.52
C TRP A 124 19.20 32.64 -18.51
N LYS A 125 19.04 33.34 -19.65
CA LYS A 125 18.03 34.40 -19.77
C LYS A 125 16.62 33.87 -19.53
N GLY A 126 16.28 32.73 -20.12
CA GLY A 126 14.98 32.09 -19.93
C GLY A 126 14.71 31.72 -18.46
N LEU A 127 15.72 31.22 -17.74
CA LEU A 127 15.59 30.96 -16.32
C LEU A 127 15.40 32.24 -15.49
N CYS A 128 16.08 33.33 -15.86
CA CYS A 128 15.90 34.63 -15.23
C CYS A 128 14.51 35.22 -15.47
N ASP A 129 14.02 35.13 -16.71
CA ASP A 129 12.67 35.56 -17.07
C ASP A 129 11.64 34.75 -16.29
N MET A 130 11.79 33.42 -16.23
CA MET A 130 10.92 32.55 -15.43
C MET A 130 10.91 32.95 -13.95
N ALA A 131 12.08 33.22 -13.35
CA ALA A 131 12.17 33.64 -11.96
C ALA A 131 11.46 34.97 -11.71
N GLN A 132 11.61 35.94 -12.62
CA GLN A 132 10.93 37.23 -12.54
C GLN A 132 9.41 37.09 -12.72
N GLN A 133 8.97 36.32 -13.71
CA GLN A 133 7.56 36.05 -13.96
C GLN A 133 6.90 35.33 -12.78
N GLY A 134 7.59 34.35 -12.18
CA GLY A 134 7.12 33.65 -10.99
C GLY A 134 6.94 34.58 -9.79
N LEU A 135 7.92 35.45 -9.54
CA LEU A 135 7.82 36.46 -8.47
C LEU A 135 6.71 37.49 -8.73
N ALA A 136 6.54 37.94 -9.98
CA ALA A 136 5.48 38.86 -10.35
C ALA A 136 4.09 38.24 -10.14
N ALA A 137 3.90 36.99 -10.55
CA ALA A 137 2.65 36.26 -10.33
C ALA A 137 2.33 36.10 -8.84
N LEU A 138 3.35 35.86 -8.00
CA LEU A 138 3.21 35.75 -6.55
C LEU A 138 2.79 37.07 -5.88
N SER A 139 3.26 38.20 -6.40
CA SER A 139 2.93 39.54 -5.87
C SER A 139 1.67 40.15 -6.49
N GLY A 140 0.99 39.44 -7.41
CA GLY A 140 -0.15 39.97 -8.16
C GLY A 140 0.24 41.06 -9.18
N SER A 141 1.52 41.15 -9.51
CA SER A 141 2.02 42.02 -10.58
C SER A 141 1.82 41.36 -11.95
N PRO A 142 1.84 42.12 -13.06
CA PRO A 142 1.69 41.55 -14.40
C PRO A 142 2.72 40.43 -14.65
N SER A 143 2.21 39.25 -14.99
CA SER A 143 2.98 38.08 -15.42
C SER A 143 2.30 37.42 -16.63
N THR A 144 2.86 36.34 -17.16
CA THR A 144 2.15 35.52 -18.14
C THR A 144 0.90 34.87 -17.53
N ASP A 145 -0.13 34.65 -18.36
CA ASP A 145 -1.38 34.01 -17.95
C ASP A 145 -1.14 32.59 -17.43
N GLU A 146 -0.21 31.87 -18.05
CA GLU A 146 0.19 30.52 -17.61
C GLU A 146 0.77 30.54 -16.20
N MET A 147 1.65 31.50 -15.91
CA MET A 147 2.28 31.63 -14.60
C MET A 147 1.27 32.02 -13.52
N GLN A 148 0.37 32.95 -13.84
CA GLN A 148 -0.67 33.38 -12.91
C GLN A 148 -1.65 32.24 -12.60
N LYS A 149 -2.03 31.46 -13.62
CA LYS A 149 -2.83 30.25 -13.46
C LYS A 149 -2.10 29.19 -12.65
N ALA A 150 -0.81 28.96 -12.88
CA ALA A 150 -0.01 28.01 -12.11
C ALA A 150 0.04 28.40 -10.63
N VAL A 151 0.42 29.65 -10.32
CA VAL A 151 0.52 30.15 -8.94
C VAL A 151 -0.84 30.13 -8.24
N SER A 152 -1.94 30.46 -8.92
CA SER A 152 -3.28 30.46 -8.30
C SER A 152 -3.73 29.06 -7.82
N ARG A 153 -3.24 27.99 -8.45
CA ARG A 153 -3.55 26.60 -8.11
C ARG A 153 -2.67 26.01 -7.01
N MET A 154 -1.60 26.72 -6.62
CA MET A 154 -0.69 26.25 -5.58
C MET A 154 -1.34 26.32 -4.19
N SER A 155 -1.07 25.30 -3.37
CA SER A 155 -1.35 25.34 -1.94
C SER A 155 -0.49 26.43 -1.25
N PRO A 156 -0.83 26.86 -0.02
CA PRO A 156 -0.01 27.83 0.70
C PRO A 156 1.45 27.40 0.87
N ILE A 157 1.70 26.12 1.15
CA ILE A 157 3.05 25.55 1.29
C ILE A 157 3.77 25.57 -0.07
N ALA A 158 3.11 25.08 -1.12
CA ALA A 158 3.66 25.12 -2.48
C ALA A 158 4.01 26.54 -2.92
N ARG A 159 3.16 27.52 -2.61
CA ARG A 159 3.39 28.92 -2.95
C ARG A 159 4.60 29.50 -2.21
N ARG A 160 4.76 29.19 -0.92
CA ARG A 160 5.94 29.59 -0.12
C ARG A 160 7.23 29.01 -0.69
N ASP A 161 7.22 27.71 -0.98
CA ASP A 161 8.42 27.01 -1.44
C ASP A 161 8.79 27.43 -2.87
N PHE A 162 7.79 27.64 -3.73
CA PHE A 162 7.97 28.26 -5.06
C PHE A 162 8.55 29.67 -4.96
N ALA A 163 8.07 30.51 -4.03
CA ALA A 163 8.61 31.84 -3.82
C ALA A 163 10.08 31.80 -3.39
N ALA A 164 10.46 30.88 -2.49
CA ALA A 164 11.85 30.70 -2.09
C ALA A 164 12.74 30.29 -3.27
N GLN A 165 12.29 29.34 -4.09
CA GLN A 165 13.00 28.90 -5.29
C GLN A 165 13.17 30.04 -6.30
N MET A 166 12.08 30.72 -6.69
CA MET A 166 12.15 31.84 -7.65
C MET A 166 13.00 33.00 -7.12
N SER A 167 12.96 33.26 -5.81
CA SER A 167 13.81 34.27 -5.17
C SER A 167 15.29 33.91 -5.29
N ALA A 168 15.68 32.67 -4.97
CA ALA A 168 17.06 32.19 -5.12
C ALA A 168 17.53 32.33 -6.57
N MET A 169 16.70 31.91 -7.54
CA MET A 169 17.07 32.02 -8.95
C MET A 169 17.19 33.47 -9.42
N ASN A 170 16.29 34.35 -8.99
CA ASN A 170 16.37 35.78 -9.28
C ASN A 170 17.65 36.41 -8.69
N GLN A 171 18.09 35.98 -7.50
CA GLN A 171 19.37 36.42 -6.93
C GLN A 171 20.56 35.92 -7.74
N ALA A 172 20.52 34.67 -8.24
CA ALA A 172 21.53 34.16 -9.15
C ALA A 172 21.64 35.03 -10.40
N CYS A 173 20.51 35.40 -11.00
CA CYS A 173 20.44 36.28 -12.18
C CYS A 173 21.02 37.67 -11.94
N LYS A 174 20.71 38.29 -10.80
CA LYS A 174 21.18 39.64 -10.45
C LYS A 174 22.67 39.67 -10.13
N THR A 175 23.16 38.67 -9.40
CA THR A 175 24.51 38.66 -8.85
C THR A 175 25.51 37.91 -9.73
N ARG A 176 25.02 37.10 -10.67
CA ARG A 176 25.82 36.14 -11.45
C ARG A 176 26.69 35.27 -10.54
N LYS A 177 26.14 34.90 -9.38
CA LYS A 177 26.79 33.97 -8.44
C LYS A 177 26.14 32.62 -8.54
N LEU A 178 26.98 31.64 -8.83
CA LEU A 178 26.62 30.24 -8.90
C LEU A 178 26.03 29.76 -7.56
N ASP A 179 26.50 30.19 -6.38
CA ASP A 179 25.94 29.70 -5.09
C ASP A 179 24.41 29.84 -4.94
N TYR A 180 23.79 30.86 -5.54
CA TYR A 180 22.33 31.00 -5.52
C TYR A 180 21.61 29.98 -6.40
N VAL A 181 22.26 29.47 -7.46
CA VAL A 181 21.74 28.32 -8.22
C VAL A 181 21.85 27.04 -7.38
N LYS A 182 22.86 26.90 -6.51
CA LYS A 182 22.95 25.75 -5.57
C LYS A 182 21.82 25.81 -4.57
N GLN A 183 21.53 27.01 -4.08
CA GLN A 183 20.40 27.23 -3.19
C GLN A 183 19.07 26.91 -3.88
N PHE A 184 18.88 27.33 -5.13
CA PHE A 184 17.70 26.96 -5.93
C PHE A 184 17.53 25.43 -6.03
N MET A 185 18.60 24.71 -6.38
CA MET A 185 18.58 23.23 -6.47
C MET A 185 18.31 22.58 -5.11
N ALA A 186 18.97 23.06 -4.05
CA ALA A 186 18.78 22.54 -2.69
C ALA A 186 17.33 22.71 -2.22
N LEU A 187 16.69 23.85 -2.56
CA LEU A 187 15.27 24.06 -2.27
C LEU A 187 14.35 23.12 -3.06
N GLY A 188 14.70 22.78 -4.30
CA GLY A 188 13.98 21.76 -5.08
C GLY A 188 14.11 20.37 -4.46
N ILE A 189 15.33 19.98 -4.07
CA ILE A 189 15.61 18.71 -3.40
C ILE A 189 14.90 18.62 -2.05
N ASP A 190 14.86 19.70 -1.27
CA ASP A 190 14.13 19.77 0.00
C ASP A 190 12.63 19.53 -0.19
N VAL A 191 12.02 20.10 -1.23
CA VAL A 191 10.63 19.79 -1.60
C VAL A 191 10.47 18.30 -1.87
N GLU A 192 11.36 17.68 -2.67
CA GLU A 192 11.31 16.24 -2.95
C GLU A 192 11.46 15.37 -1.68
N GLN A 193 12.28 15.78 -0.71
CA GLN A 193 12.40 15.07 0.58
C GLN A 193 11.13 15.13 1.42
N ARG A 194 10.40 16.25 1.33
CA ARG A 194 9.10 16.46 1.98
C ARG A 194 7.92 15.98 1.13
N THR A 195 8.18 15.35 -0.01
CA THR A 195 7.16 14.70 -0.83
C THR A 195 7.10 13.22 -0.51
N CYS A 196 5.90 12.72 -0.29
CA CYS A 196 5.64 11.29 -0.12
C CYS A 196 4.90 10.72 -1.31
N GLN A 197 5.34 9.55 -1.75
CA GLN A 197 4.72 8.75 -2.79
C GLN A 197 3.84 7.69 -2.15
N ILE A 198 2.61 7.56 -2.66
CA ILE A 198 1.67 6.51 -2.26
C ILE A 198 1.54 5.52 -3.40
N SER A 199 2.03 4.29 -3.21
CA SER A 199 1.85 3.21 -4.18
C SER A 199 0.78 2.23 -3.71
N THR A 200 -0.03 1.75 -4.65
CA THR A 200 -1.09 0.76 -4.38
C THR A 200 -0.83 -0.50 -5.17
N ASN A 201 -0.79 -1.65 -4.49
CA ASN A 201 -0.56 -2.96 -5.11
C ASN A 201 -1.67 -3.95 -4.71
N PRO A 202 -2.68 -4.16 -5.58
CA PRO A 202 -3.69 -5.18 -5.36
C PRO A 202 -3.18 -6.58 -5.72
N PHE A 203 -3.48 -7.57 -4.89
CA PHE A 203 -3.12 -8.97 -5.18
C PHE A 203 -4.12 -9.95 -4.54
N ARG A 204 -4.20 -11.15 -5.11
CA ARG A 204 -5.04 -12.24 -4.59
C ARG A 204 -4.16 -13.34 -4.02
N GLN A 205 -4.59 -13.93 -2.91
CA GLN A 205 -3.87 -15.04 -2.27
C GLN A 205 -4.84 -16.10 -1.74
N VAL A 206 -4.49 -17.36 -1.98
CA VAL A 206 -5.21 -18.52 -1.45
C VAL A 206 -4.38 -19.13 -0.34
N PHE A 207 -5.02 -19.40 0.80
CA PHE A 207 -4.41 -20.01 1.96
C PHE A 207 -5.05 -21.37 2.25
N LYS A 208 -4.28 -22.25 2.88
CA LYS A 208 -4.70 -23.53 3.43
C LYS A 208 -4.61 -23.50 4.95
N ALA A 209 -5.61 -24.09 5.63
CA ALA A 209 -5.61 -24.20 7.08
C ALA A 209 -4.45 -25.09 7.57
N VAL A 210 -3.77 -24.63 8.62
CA VAL A 210 -2.73 -25.37 9.34
C VAL A 210 -3.17 -25.55 10.77
N TYR A 211 -3.11 -26.80 11.24
CA TYR A 211 -3.50 -27.20 12.59
C TYR A 211 -2.26 -27.64 13.38
N ALA A 212 -2.26 -27.39 14.68
CA ALA A 212 -1.29 -27.96 15.60
C ALA A 212 -1.56 -29.46 15.81
N SER A 213 -0.62 -30.17 16.45
CA SER A 213 -0.71 -31.62 16.68
C SER A 213 -1.91 -32.04 17.53
N ASP A 214 -2.44 -31.13 18.34
CA ASP A 214 -3.64 -31.31 19.18
C ASP A 214 -4.96 -31.05 18.41
N GLY A 215 -4.89 -30.74 17.12
CA GLY A 215 -6.04 -30.40 16.28
C GLY A 215 -6.50 -28.94 16.41
N THR A 216 -5.81 -28.11 17.20
CA THR A 216 -6.13 -26.69 17.33
C THR A 216 -5.72 -25.93 16.06
N PHE A 217 -6.60 -25.08 15.54
CA PHE A 217 -6.27 -24.21 14.42
C PHE A 217 -5.10 -23.28 14.77
N ASN A 218 -4.08 -23.24 13.92
CA ASN A 218 -2.87 -22.44 14.14
C ASN A 218 -2.82 -21.23 13.21
N SER A 219 -2.94 -21.44 11.89
CA SER A 219 -2.83 -20.36 10.90
C SER A 219 -3.40 -20.73 9.54
N TRP A 220 -3.60 -19.72 8.71
CA TRP A 220 -3.81 -19.85 7.27
C TRP A 220 -2.49 -19.58 6.56
N ASN A 221 -1.90 -20.58 5.91
CA ASN A 221 -0.64 -20.43 5.16
C ASN A 221 -0.91 -20.44 3.66
N VAL A 222 -0.12 -19.72 2.85
CA VAL A 222 -0.24 -19.78 1.39
C VAL A 222 -0.34 -21.22 0.90
N ALA A 223 -1.36 -21.51 0.10
CA ALA A 223 -1.64 -22.86 -0.39
C ALA A 223 -0.68 -23.27 -1.52
N ASP A 224 -0.30 -22.32 -2.39
CA ASP A 224 0.60 -22.56 -3.50
C ASP A 224 2.05 -22.26 -3.10
N THR A 225 2.83 -23.33 -2.91
CA THR A 225 4.26 -23.24 -2.60
C THR A 225 5.13 -23.56 -3.81
N THR A 226 4.59 -23.52 -5.02
CA THR A 226 5.33 -23.79 -6.25
C THR A 226 6.28 -22.62 -6.55
N PRO A 227 7.56 -22.86 -6.85
CA PRO A 227 8.47 -21.80 -7.31
C PRO A 227 7.95 -21.13 -8.59
N THR A 228 8.00 -19.80 -8.63
CA THR A 228 7.55 -19.00 -9.78
C THR A 228 8.64 -18.09 -10.34
N GLY A 229 8.66 -17.92 -11.66
CA GLY A 229 9.61 -17.05 -12.37
C GLY A 229 11.07 -17.53 -12.34
N ASP A 230 11.96 -16.74 -12.96
CA ASP A 230 13.37 -17.09 -13.15
C ASP A 230 14.16 -17.24 -11.84
N CYS A 231 13.74 -16.51 -10.80
CA CYS A 231 14.31 -16.59 -9.46
C CYS A 231 13.73 -17.72 -8.60
N GLY A 232 12.70 -18.43 -9.08
CA GLY A 232 12.03 -19.48 -8.32
C GLY A 232 11.45 -18.96 -7.00
N THR A 233 10.66 -17.89 -7.06
CA THR A 233 10.06 -17.25 -5.88
C THR A 233 8.95 -18.13 -5.32
N ILE A 234 9.03 -18.46 -4.03
CA ILE A 234 7.94 -19.11 -3.29
C ILE A 234 7.39 -18.12 -2.26
N ASN A 235 6.07 -17.94 -2.25
CA ASN A 235 5.38 -17.14 -1.24
C ASN A 235 5.07 -18.02 -0.01
N LEU A 236 5.56 -17.61 1.16
CA LEU A 236 5.39 -18.30 2.44
C LEU A 236 4.57 -17.48 3.43
N SER A 237 3.77 -16.55 2.92
CA SER A 237 2.99 -15.65 3.75
C SER A 237 1.88 -16.39 4.53
N ARG A 238 1.45 -15.81 5.64
CA ARG A 238 0.44 -16.42 6.52
C ARG A 238 -0.43 -15.39 7.23
N LEU A 239 -1.69 -15.77 7.46
CA LEU A 239 -2.61 -15.09 8.35
C LEU A 239 -2.69 -15.86 9.67
N VAL A 240 -2.34 -15.19 10.76
CA VAL A 240 -2.29 -15.77 12.11
C VAL A 240 -3.35 -15.09 12.98
N PRO A 241 -4.22 -15.86 13.65
CA PRO A 241 -5.17 -15.30 14.60
C PRO A 241 -4.42 -14.81 15.85
N VAL A 242 -4.77 -13.63 16.33
CA VAL A 242 -4.21 -13.02 17.53
C VAL A 242 -5.37 -12.66 18.46
N PRO A 243 -5.44 -13.26 19.66
CA PRO A 243 -6.50 -12.90 20.60
C PRO A 243 -6.28 -11.47 21.13
N GLU A 244 -7.36 -10.72 21.33
CA GLU A 244 -7.28 -9.37 21.95
C GLU A 244 -6.75 -9.43 23.39
N LYS A 245 -7.18 -10.45 24.13
CA LYS A 245 -6.80 -10.74 25.51
C LYS A 245 -6.49 -12.22 25.64
N SER A 246 -5.55 -12.58 26.51
CA SER A 246 -5.22 -13.99 26.78
C SER A 246 -6.48 -14.77 27.17
N GLY A 247 -6.81 -15.82 26.42
CA GLY A 247 -7.98 -16.67 26.65
C GLY A 247 -9.33 -16.17 26.08
N GLY A 248 -9.36 -15.10 25.29
CA GLY A 248 -10.60 -14.53 24.73
C GLY A 248 -10.79 -14.69 23.22
N ASN A 249 -12.04 -14.88 22.78
CA ASN A 249 -12.55 -14.47 21.46
C ASN A 249 -13.06 -13.02 21.59
N PRO A 250 -12.87 -12.11 20.61
CA PRO A 250 -12.57 -12.36 19.20
C PRO A 250 -11.07 -12.38 18.83
N TYR A 251 -10.77 -13.05 17.71
CA TYR A 251 -9.46 -13.02 17.07
C TYR A 251 -9.35 -11.80 16.17
N PHE A 252 -8.30 -11.00 16.39
CA PHE A 252 -7.75 -10.16 15.34
C PHE A 252 -6.83 -10.99 14.45
N TRP A 253 -6.41 -10.41 13.33
CA TRP A 253 -5.53 -11.08 12.40
C TRP A 253 -4.24 -10.33 12.23
N ARG A 254 -3.17 -11.09 12.11
CA ARG A 254 -1.84 -10.62 11.77
C ARG A 254 -1.44 -11.28 10.47
N TYR A 255 -0.95 -10.47 9.53
CA TYR A 255 -0.41 -10.98 8.27
C TYR A 255 1.11 -10.93 8.35
N MET A 256 1.75 -12.04 8.01
CA MET A 256 3.21 -12.13 7.93
C MET A 256 3.53 -12.39 6.46
N ALA A 257 4.09 -11.39 5.78
CA ALA A 257 4.50 -11.50 4.39
C ALA A 257 5.92 -12.04 4.33
N ARG A 258 6.13 -13.14 3.61
CA ARG A 258 7.46 -13.72 3.43
C ARG A 258 7.54 -14.38 2.08
N LYS A 259 8.69 -14.24 1.43
CA LYS A 259 9.04 -15.03 0.26
C LYS A 259 10.42 -15.64 0.45
N VAL A 260 10.68 -16.69 -0.31
CA VAL A 260 12.01 -17.28 -0.43
C VAL A 260 12.40 -17.42 -1.89
N ILE A 261 13.68 -17.29 -2.17
CA ILE A 261 14.27 -17.36 -3.50
C ILE A 261 14.99 -18.70 -3.63
N THR A 262 14.51 -19.56 -4.53
CA THR A 262 15.10 -20.90 -4.71
C THR A 262 16.17 -20.95 -5.79
N ASN A 263 16.32 -19.90 -6.60
CA ASN A 263 17.34 -19.78 -7.63
C ASN A 263 18.11 -18.44 -7.53
N PRO A 264 18.92 -18.24 -6.47
CA PRO A 264 19.59 -16.96 -6.20
C PRO A 264 20.68 -16.59 -7.21
N GLU A 265 21.24 -17.58 -7.91
CA GLU A 265 22.29 -17.40 -8.93
C GLU A 265 21.75 -16.91 -10.28
N SER A 266 20.41 -16.88 -10.45
CA SER A 266 19.77 -16.36 -11.64
C SER A 266 19.68 -14.82 -11.60
N SER A 267 19.21 -14.25 -12.70
CA SER A 267 18.95 -12.82 -12.83
C SER A 267 17.60 -12.59 -13.48
N MET A 268 16.90 -11.55 -13.02
CA MET A 268 15.66 -11.08 -13.63
C MET A 268 15.86 -9.62 -14.07
N LEU A 269 15.75 -9.35 -15.38
CA LEU A 269 16.05 -8.04 -15.98
C LEU A 269 17.46 -7.55 -15.61
N LEU A 270 17.57 -6.40 -14.92
CA LEU A 270 18.82 -5.77 -14.50
C LEU A 270 19.18 -6.08 -13.03
N MET A 271 18.51 -7.06 -12.41
CA MET A 271 18.67 -7.39 -10.99
C MET A 271 19.08 -8.86 -10.79
N GLN A 272 19.98 -9.10 -9.84
CA GLN A 272 20.35 -10.46 -9.44
C GLN A 272 19.31 -11.02 -8.47
N CYS A 273 18.93 -12.29 -8.62
CA CYS A 273 17.90 -12.90 -7.78
C CYS A 273 18.30 -12.93 -6.29
N LYS A 274 19.60 -13.03 -5.98
CA LYS A 274 20.13 -12.94 -4.61
C LYS A 274 19.90 -11.59 -3.91
N ASP A 275 19.64 -10.53 -4.68
CA ASP A 275 19.38 -9.19 -4.13
C ASP A 275 17.89 -8.98 -3.84
N LEU A 276 17.04 -9.95 -4.19
CA LEU A 276 15.62 -9.91 -3.85
C LEU A 276 15.42 -10.10 -2.34
N ASP A 277 14.50 -9.31 -1.81
CA ASP A 277 14.26 -9.29 -0.37
C ASP A 277 13.50 -10.52 0.16
N GLU A 278 14.15 -11.32 1.00
CA GLU A 278 13.56 -12.49 1.66
C GLU A 278 13.14 -12.23 3.12
N ARG A 279 13.20 -10.97 3.58
CA ARG A 279 12.80 -10.60 4.95
C ARG A 279 11.31 -10.89 5.19
N GLU A 280 10.99 -11.25 6.42
CA GLU A 280 9.61 -11.38 6.88
C GLU A 280 9.08 -9.99 7.29
N TYR A 281 7.99 -9.58 6.67
CA TYR A 281 7.29 -8.34 6.97
C TYR A 281 6.07 -8.62 7.83
N LEU A 282 6.06 -8.05 9.02
CA LEU A 282 4.96 -8.19 9.95
C LEU A 282 3.96 -7.06 9.76
N TYR A 283 2.70 -7.43 9.53
CA TYR A 283 1.55 -6.54 9.52
C TYR A 283 0.61 -6.86 10.69
N ASP A 284 0.48 -5.92 11.61
CA ASP A 284 -0.30 -6.09 12.84
C ASP A 284 -1.63 -5.33 12.77
N TRP A 285 -2.67 -5.84 13.41
CA TRP A 285 -3.95 -5.14 13.51
C TRP A 285 -3.83 -3.84 14.32
N LYS A 286 -2.87 -3.77 15.24
CA LYS A 286 -2.60 -2.57 16.03
C LYS A 286 -1.96 -1.51 15.15
N LYS A 287 -2.67 -0.40 14.99
CA LYS A 287 -2.13 0.78 14.33
C LYS A 287 -0.85 1.24 15.03
N GLN A 288 0.22 1.36 14.27
CA GLN A 288 1.41 2.07 14.71
C GLN A 288 1.34 3.52 14.23
N ASN A 289 1.71 4.45 15.10
CA ASN A 289 1.89 5.84 14.70
C ASN A 289 3.29 5.97 14.13
N ILE A 290 3.38 6.21 12.83
CA ILE A 290 4.65 6.52 12.17
C ILE A 290 4.57 7.95 11.68
N ALA A 291 5.54 8.76 12.07
CA ALA A 291 5.65 10.14 11.63
C ALA A 291 6.37 10.16 10.28
N LEU A 292 5.65 10.58 9.25
CA LEU A 292 6.22 10.91 7.96
C LEU A 292 6.15 12.42 7.80
N HIS A 293 7.30 13.07 7.65
CA HIS A 293 7.40 14.52 7.44
C HIS A 293 7.05 14.89 5.98
N CYS A 294 5.81 14.59 5.56
CA CYS A 294 5.33 14.89 4.22
C CYS A 294 4.54 16.21 4.22
N ASP A 295 4.96 17.16 3.40
CA ASP A 295 4.16 18.34 3.05
C ASP A 295 3.42 18.16 1.71
N TYR A 296 3.89 17.22 0.88
CA TYR A 296 3.33 16.91 -0.43
C TYR A 296 3.04 15.42 -0.58
N ILE A 297 2.03 15.10 -1.39
CA ILE A 297 1.65 13.73 -1.74
C ILE A 297 1.61 13.62 -3.25
N GLU A 298 2.23 12.57 -3.78
CA GLU A 298 2.21 12.19 -5.18
C GLU A 298 1.86 10.71 -5.31
N ASP A 299 1.34 10.32 -6.48
CA ASP A 299 1.11 8.91 -6.78
C ASP A 299 2.47 8.21 -6.99
N GLY A 300 2.67 7.12 -6.27
CA GLY A 300 3.77 6.19 -6.50
C GLY A 300 3.33 5.12 -7.50
N LEU A 301 4.10 4.94 -8.57
CA LEU A 301 3.98 3.78 -9.44
C LEU A 301 4.32 2.48 -8.68
#